data_AF-A0A803PLX1-F1
#
_entry.id   AF-A0A803PLX1-F1
#
_cell.length_a   1.000
_cell.length_b   1.000
_cell.length_c   1.000
_cell.angle_alpha   90.00
_cell.angle_beta   90.00
_cell.angle_gamma   90.00
#
_symmetry.space_group_name_H-M   'P 1'
#
loop_
_entity.id
_entity.type
_entity.pdbx_description
1 polymer ?
#
loop_
_entity_poly.entity_id
_entity_poly.type
_entity_poly.pdbx_seq_one_letter_code
_entity_poly.pdbx_strand_id
1 'polypeptide(L)'
;MEPRNFLRFLFFPLTLGILVLFFTWLTFTHAPPSAVELLDCATNSPWCTSKNRIQHQPPNQPVTPKSTRLRDHTLDTPHHPLDPLTVQEIRKIRTLLSSHALFRASPYSLHTVELEEPEKSLVIGWKKGDPLPPRKATVVARARGASHVLTVDLSTEEVTVHQTGKHSGYPMMTVEDMTTATVVPLTSAEFNRTIVGRGVNLTDLACLPISLGWFGKAEEGRRLIKVQCYSMKDTVNFYMRPIEGLTVTVDLDTKQVVKISDKGKTIPIPKASNTDYRFSTMEQNRVMDILNPISLEQPKGPSFVIEDDHLVKWANWEFHLKPDARAGVIISRAKIRDPDSGELRNVMYKGLASELFVPYMDPTDAWYFKTYMDAGEYGFGLEAMPLDPLNDCPRNAYYMDGVFAAADGTPYVRSNMVCVFESYGGDIAWRHAESPITGMDVSIYDPSGHVNNNIN
;
A
#
# COMPACT_ATOMS: atom_id res chain seq x y z
N MET A 1 -3.48 61.67 41.10
CA MET A 1 -4.13 60.41 40.68
C MET A 1 -3.49 59.27 41.44
N GLU A 2 -4.32 58.48 42.13
CA GLU A 2 -3.96 57.56 43.22
C GLU A 2 -3.17 56.30 42.78
N PRO A 3 -2.35 55.72 43.68
CA PRO A 3 -1.56 54.51 43.44
C PRO A 3 -2.38 53.21 43.61
N ARG A 4 -3.71 53.24 43.43
CA ARG A 4 -4.59 52.05 43.58
C ARG A 4 -4.88 51.33 42.25
N ASN A 5 -4.49 51.91 41.11
CA ASN A 5 -4.74 51.31 39.80
C ASN A 5 -3.59 50.49 39.20
N PHE A 6 -2.38 50.52 39.78
CA PHE A 6 -1.23 49.82 39.20
C PHE A 6 -1.19 48.32 39.56
N LEU A 7 -1.65 47.93 40.75
CA LEU A 7 -1.68 46.51 41.15
C LEU A 7 -2.74 45.70 40.38
N ARG A 8 -3.85 46.30 39.94
CA ARG A 8 -4.89 45.58 39.18
C ARG A 8 -4.48 45.24 37.75
N PHE A 9 -3.52 45.96 37.17
CA PHE A 9 -3.01 45.71 35.81
C PHE A 9 -1.90 44.64 35.74
N LEU A 10 -1.30 44.27 36.88
CA LEU A 10 -0.26 43.23 36.96
C LEU A 10 -0.81 41.83 37.30
N PHE A 11 -1.91 41.75 38.05
CA PHE A 11 -2.47 40.47 38.46
C PHE A 11 -3.31 39.77 37.37
N PHE A 12 -3.93 40.52 36.46
CA PHE A 12 -4.78 39.96 35.40
C PHE A 12 -4.02 39.18 34.29
N PRO A 13 -2.84 39.61 33.81
CA PRO A 13 -2.07 38.83 32.85
C PRO A 13 -1.32 37.64 33.49
N LEU A 14 -0.99 37.72 34.79
CA LEU A 14 -0.27 36.65 35.50
C LEU A 14 -1.19 35.45 35.79
N THR A 15 -2.45 35.69 36.15
CA THR A 15 -3.44 34.63 36.37
C THR A 15 -3.87 33.97 35.06
N LEU A 16 -3.93 34.72 33.95
CA LEU A 16 -4.21 34.16 32.62
C LEU A 16 -3.05 33.29 32.11
N GLY A 17 -1.80 33.69 32.35
CA GLY A 17 -0.61 32.91 31.99
C GLY A 17 -0.49 31.59 32.76
N ILE A 18 -0.84 31.57 34.05
CA ILE A 18 -0.84 30.35 34.88
C ILE A 18 -1.99 29.42 34.47
N LEU A 19 -3.15 29.94 34.09
CA LEU A 19 -4.28 29.13 33.61
C LEU A 19 -3.99 28.47 32.25
N VAL A 20 -3.28 29.18 31.35
CA VAL A 20 -2.84 28.63 30.06
C VAL A 20 -1.77 27.54 30.25
N LEU A 21 -0.80 27.77 31.15
CA LEU A 21 0.22 26.75 31.47
C LEU A 21 -0.39 25.50 32.12
N PHE A 22 -1.37 25.66 33.01
CA PHE A 22 -2.06 24.54 33.66
C PHE A 22 -2.95 23.75 32.66
N PHE A 23 -3.60 24.44 31.71
CA PHE A 23 -4.36 23.77 30.63
C PHE A 23 -3.44 23.07 29.62
N THR A 24 -2.26 23.62 29.31
CA THR A 24 -1.29 22.92 28.45
C THR A 24 -0.68 21.70 29.12
N TRP A 25 -0.56 21.68 30.46
CA TRP A 25 -0.03 20.52 31.18
C TRP A 25 -1.07 19.39 31.36
N LEU A 26 -2.35 19.74 31.50
CA LEU A 26 -3.45 18.76 31.59
C LEU A 26 -3.91 18.20 30.23
N THR A 27 -3.58 18.87 29.12
CA THR A 27 -3.94 18.40 27.76
C THR A 27 -2.85 17.58 27.08
N PHE A 28 -1.64 17.53 27.65
CA PHE A 28 -0.54 16.66 27.19
C PHE A 28 -0.25 15.55 28.23
N THR A 29 -1.24 14.72 28.53
CA THR A 29 -0.98 13.39 29.12
C THR A 29 -0.95 12.35 28.00
N HIS A 30 -0.02 12.46 27.06
CA HIS A 30 0.41 11.32 26.26
C HIS A 30 1.89 11.13 26.55
N ALA A 31 2.21 10.04 27.24
CA ALA A 31 3.57 9.55 27.32
C ALA A 31 4.14 9.41 25.89
N PRO A 32 5.46 9.60 25.68
CA PRO A 32 6.06 9.34 24.38
C PRO A 32 5.68 7.92 23.93
N PRO A 33 5.22 7.71 22.69
CA PRO A 33 4.90 6.38 22.19
C PRO A 33 6.11 5.47 22.37
N SER A 34 5.87 4.26 22.87
CA SER A 34 6.89 3.22 22.81
C SER A 34 7.30 3.00 21.35
N ALA A 35 8.55 2.63 21.10
CA ALA A 35 9.11 2.48 19.74
C ALA A 35 8.31 1.55 18.79
N VAL A 36 7.36 0.79 19.33
CA VAL A 36 6.46 -0.13 18.63
C VAL A 36 5.32 0.60 17.88
N GLU A 37 4.84 1.76 18.36
CA GLU A 37 3.74 2.52 17.72
C GLU A 37 4.22 3.41 16.55
N LEU A 38 5.53 3.60 16.40
CA LEU A 38 6.16 4.43 15.37
C LEU A 38 6.27 3.75 13.99
N LEU A 39 5.90 2.47 13.89
CA LEU A 39 6.14 1.63 12.70
C LEU A 39 4.87 1.27 11.90
N ASP A 40 3.68 1.66 12.39
CA ASP A 40 2.40 1.33 11.75
C ASP A 40 2.01 2.44 10.74
N CYS A 41 1.57 2.06 9.53
CA CYS A 41 0.99 3.01 8.56
C CYS A 41 -0.15 3.85 9.18
N ALA A 42 -0.86 3.26 10.15
CA ALA A 42 -2.03 3.84 10.78
C ALA A 42 -1.78 5.16 11.54
N THR A 43 -0.55 5.48 11.93
CA THR A 43 -0.28 6.66 12.76
C THR A 43 0.08 7.93 11.98
N ASN A 44 0.51 7.84 10.71
CA ASN A 44 1.05 9.01 9.99
C ASN A 44 0.46 9.27 8.59
N SER A 45 -0.49 8.45 8.10
CA SER A 45 -1.20 8.71 6.83
C SER A 45 -2.72 8.85 7.05
N PRO A 46 -3.34 9.97 6.61
CA PRO A 46 -4.80 10.15 6.63
C PRO A 46 -5.56 9.09 5.82
N TRP A 47 -4.87 8.38 4.92
CA TRP A 47 -5.43 7.27 4.13
C TRP A 47 -5.49 5.95 4.91
N CYS A 48 -4.61 5.77 5.90
CA CYS A 48 -4.61 4.61 6.79
C CYS A 48 -5.57 4.78 8.00
N THR A 49 -6.14 5.97 8.22
CA THR A 49 -7.09 6.24 9.31
C THR A 49 -8.55 6.13 8.88
N SER A 50 -9.00 4.91 8.58
CA SER A 50 -10.43 4.54 8.64
C SER A 50 -10.74 3.91 10.02
N LYS A 51 -10.50 4.64 11.11
CA LYS A 51 -10.91 4.26 12.47
C LYS A 51 -11.94 5.25 13.03
N ASN A 52 -13.09 5.36 12.36
CA ASN A 52 -14.32 5.83 13.00
C ASN A 52 -15.37 4.70 12.95
N ARG A 53 -15.09 3.64 13.70
CA ARG A 53 -16.08 2.61 14.04
C ARG A 53 -16.46 2.84 15.51
N ILE A 54 -17.41 3.75 15.76
CA ILE A 54 -18.14 3.77 17.03
C ILE A 54 -19.08 2.56 17.00
N GLN A 55 -18.62 1.42 17.54
CA GLN A 55 -19.47 0.29 17.84
C GLN A 55 -20.17 0.56 19.17
N HIS A 56 -21.46 0.91 19.13
CA HIS A 56 -22.33 0.66 20.27
C HIS A 56 -22.45 -0.87 20.44
N GLN A 57 -21.91 -1.42 21.53
CA GLN A 57 -22.08 -2.82 21.93
C GLN A 57 -23.49 -3.05 22.49
N PRO A 58 -24.24 -4.06 22.01
CA PRO A 58 -25.18 -4.80 22.84
C PRO A 58 -24.44 -5.91 23.61
N PRO A 59 -24.95 -6.35 24.78
CA PRO A 59 -24.27 -7.33 25.60
C PRO A 59 -24.53 -8.74 25.05
N ASN A 60 -23.54 -9.31 24.37
CA ASN A 60 -23.32 -10.74 24.31
C ASN A 60 -21.87 -10.97 23.89
N GLN A 61 -21.11 -11.67 24.75
CA GLN A 61 -19.67 -11.92 24.60
C GLN A 61 -19.36 -12.56 23.24
N PRO A 62 -18.57 -11.92 22.37
CA PRO A 62 -17.90 -12.62 21.29
C PRO A 62 -16.61 -13.22 21.84
N VAL A 63 -16.37 -14.49 21.54
CA VAL A 63 -15.05 -15.09 21.62
C VAL A 63 -14.13 -14.22 20.76
N THR A 64 -13.25 -13.46 21.40
CA THR A 64 -12.24 -12.65 20.73
C THR A 64 -11.38 -13.59 19.89
N PRO A 65 -11.27 -13.39 18.56
CA PRO A 65 -10.18 -14.00 17.81
C PRO A 65 -8.89 -13.57 18.51
N LYS A 66 -8.01 -14.53 18.81
CA LYS A 66 -6.66 -14.20 19.29
C LYS A 66 -6.10 -13.15 18.34
N SER A 67 -5.87 -11.94 18.84
CA SER A 67 -5.11 -10.90 18.15
C SER A 67 -3.89 -11.57 17.54
N THR A 68 -3.82 -11.58 16.21
CA THR A 68 -2.57 -11.80 15.50
C THR A 68 -1.59 -10.83 16.13
N ARG A 69 -0.66 -11.34 16.95
CA ARG A 69 0.43 -10.52 17.48
C ARG A 69 1.09 -9.91 16.25
N LEU A 70 1.03 -8.59 16.13
CA LEU A 70 1.85 -7.84 15.19
C LEU A 70 3.28 -8.34 15.37
N ARG A 71 3.85 -8.88 14.30
CA ARG A 71 5.22 -9.36 14.31
C ARG A 71 6.14 -8.15 14.53
N ASP A 72 7.11 -8.30 15.42
CA ASP A 72 8.13 -7.28 15.61
C ASP A 72 9.22 -7.44 14.54
N HIS A 73 9.23 -6.54 13.56
CA HIS A 73 10.20 -6.53 12.47
C HIS A 73 11.53 -5.85 12.82
N THR A 74 11.70 -5.34 14.04
CA THR A 74 12.90 -4.57 14.40
C THR A 74 14.16 -5.42 14.53
N LEU A 75 14.01 -6.73 14.71
CA LEU A 75 15.10 -7.71 14.85
C LEU A 75 15.29 -8.59 13.60
N ASP A 76 14.51 -8.38 12.54
CA ASP A 76 14.61 -9.18 11.33
C ASP A 76 15.98 -8.98 10.66
N THR A 77 16.54 -10.10 10.20
CA THR A 77 17.78 -10.15 9.42
C THR A 77 17.51 -10.84 8.08
N PRO A 78 18.20 -10.44 6.99
CA PRO A 78 18.05 -11.13 5.71
C PRO A 78 18.66 -12.54 5.79
N HIS A 79 17.99 -13.52 5.18
CA HIS A 79 18.41 -14.92 5.15
C HIS A 79 18.69 -15.42 3.73
N HIS A 80 18.22 -14.70 2.71
CA HIS A 80 18.41 -14.98 1.30
C HIS A 80 18.84 -13.72 0.52
N PRO A 81 19.66 -13.82 -0.55
CA PRO A 81 20.14 -12.67 -1.32
C PRO A 81 19.04 -11.78 -1.94
N LEU A 82 17.82 -12.30 -2.09
CA LEU A 82 16.67 -11.59 -2.67
C LEU A 82 15.67 -11.07 -1.63
N ASP A 83 15.90 -11.30 -0.33
CA ASP A 83 15.00 -10.82 0.72
C ASP A 83 14.87 -9.30 0.69
N PRO A 84 13.67 -8.74 0.93
CA PRO A 84 13.46 -7.30 0.97
C PRO A 84 14.38 -6.62 2.00
N LEU A 85 14.53 -5.30 1.90
CA LEU A 85 15.29 -4.54 2.89
C LEU A 85 14.61 -4.65 4.26
N THR A 86 15.39 -4.92 5.30
CA THR A 86 14.84 -4.97 6.66
C THR A 86 14.65 -3.57 7.25
N VAL A 87 13.90 -3.46 8.35
CA VAL A 87 13.73 -2.19 9.09
C VAL A 87 15.09 -1.59 9.48
N GLN A 88 16.05 -2.42 9.87
CA GLN A 88 17.39 -1.95 10.25
C GLN A 88 18.18 -1.44 9.05
N GLU A 89 18.08 -2.13 7.91
CA GLU A 89 18.71 -1.71 6.66
C GLU A 89 18.15 -0.36 6.19
N ILE A 90 16.83 -0.17 6.21
CA ILE A 90 16.19 1.10 5.84
C ILE A 90 16.62 2.24 6.79
N ARG A 91 16.71 2.00 8.11
CA ARG A 91 17.23 3.01 9.06
C ARG A 91 18.68 3.38 8.77
N LYS A 92 19.51 2.40 8.41
CA LYS A 92 20.90 2.64 8.02
C LYS A 92 20.96 3.49 6.75
N ILE A 93 20.15 3.16 5.73
CA ILE A 93 20.03 3.92 4.48
C ILE A 93 19.66 5.38 4.78
N ARG A 94 18.61 5.61 5.58
CA ARG A 94 18.20 6.96 6.00
C ARG A 94 19.34 7.75 6.64
N THR A 95 20.11 7.11 7.51
CA THR A 95 21.25 7.72 8.21
C THR A 95 22.36 8.12 7.22
N LEU A 96 22.72 7.21 6.31
CA LEU A 96 23.72 7.47 5.28
C LEU A 96 23.28 8.60 4.32
N LEU A 97 22.02 8.58 3.88
CA LEU A 97 21.49 9.62 3.00
C LEU A 97 21.41 10.97 3.72
N SER A 98 20.86 11.05 4.93
CA SER A 98 20.76 12.32 5.67
C SER A 98 22.11 12.97 5.95
N SER A 99 23.16 12.18 6.10
CA SER A 99 24.53 12.68 6.28
C SER A 99 25.24 13.00 4.97
N HIS A 100 24.78 12.52 3.81
CA HIS A 100 25.42 12.74 2.52
C HIS A 100 25.31 14.20 2.05
N ALA A 101 26.36 14.71 1.37
CA ALA A 101 26.47 16.13 1.00
C ALA A 101 25.33 16.65 0.09
N LEU A 102 24.68 15.76 -0.66
CA LEU A 102 23.52 16.09 -1.49
C LEU A 102 22.29 16.46 -0.66
N PHE A 103 22.10 15.80 0.50
CA PHE A 103 20.87 15.85 1.28
C PHE A 103 21.02 16.61 2.61
N ARG A 104 22.21 16.64 3.21
CA ARG A 104 22.46 17.27 4.52
C ARG A 104 21.99 18.72 4.62
N ALA A 105 22.09 19.48 3.51
CA ALA A 105 21.78 20.91 3.46
C ALA A 105 20.51 21.23 2.65
N SER A 106 19.68 20.24 2.33
CA SER A 106 18.52 20.46 1.47
C SER A 106 17.38 19.53 1.83
N PRO A 107 16.11 20.00 1.79
CA PRO A 107 14.99 19.10 1.88
C PRO A 107 15.03 18.10 0.72
N TYR A 108 14.66 16.86 1.00
CA TYR A 108 14.59 15.80 0.04
C TYR A 108 13.42 14.87 0.34
N SER A 109 13.01 14.11 -0.67
CA SER A 109 12.06 13.00 -0.54
C SER A 109 12.61 11.75 -1.22
N LEU A 110 12.37 10.60 -0.61
CA LEU A 110 12.68 9.29 -1.17
C LEU A 110 11.43 8.75 -1.85
N HIS A 111 11.56 8.44 -3.13
CA HIS A 111 10.49 7.91 -3.98
C HIS A 111 10.61 6.40 -4.20
N THR A 112 11.83 5.88 -4.01
CA THR A 112 12.13 4.45 -4.08
C THR A 112 13.24 4.17 -3.09
N VAL A 113 13.07 3.13 -2.28
CA VAL A 113 14.11 2.55 -1.43
C VAL A 113 13.89 1.04 -1.46
N GLU A 114 14.61 0.35 -2.34
CA GLU A 114 14.42 -1.07 -2.59
C GLU A 114 15.76 -1.79 -2.62
N LEU A 115 15.76 -3.11 -2.40
CA LEU A 115 16.95 -3.93 -2.57
C LEU A 115 17.44 -3.81 -4.01
N GLU A 116 18.70 -3.42 -4.18
CA GLU A 116 19.41 -3.63 -5.44
C GLU A 116 19.77 -5.11 -5.54
N GLU A 117 18.97 -5.86 -6.31
CA GLU A 117 19.13 -7.31 -6.41
C GLU A 117 20.54 -7.66 -6.94
N PRO A 118 21.25 -8.61 -6.30
CA PRO A 118 22.55 -9.03 -6.78
C PRO A 118 22.50 -9.60 -8.20
N GLU A 119 23.64 -9.58 -8.89
CA GLU A 119 23.78 -10.21 -10.20
C GLU A 119 23.23 -11.64 -10.20
N LYS A 120 22.47 -11.97 -11.25
CA LYS A 120 21.74 -13.24 -11.36
C LYS A 120 22.65 -14.46 -11.17
N SER A 121 23.89 -14.40 -11.65
CA SER A 121 24.87 -15.47 -11.49
C SER A 121 25.23 -15.72 -10.02
N LEU A 122 25.38 -14.68 -9.21
CA LEU A 122 25.64 -14.78 -7.77
C LEU A 122 24.47 -15.43 -7.04
N VAL A 123 23.23 -15.02 -7.36
CA VAL A 123 22.02 -15.58 -6.75
C VAL A 123 21.81 -17.05 -7.16
N ILE A 124 22.14 -17.41 -8.41
CA ILE A 124 22.05 -18.79 -8.86
C ILE A 124 23.07 -19.68 -8.15
N GLY A 125 24.30 -19.19 -7.97
CA GLY A 125 25.39 -19.91 -7.32
C GLY A 125 25.27 -20.01 -5.80
N TRP A 126 24.59 -19.06 -5.16
CA TRP A 126 24.39 -19.02 -3.71
C TRP A 126 23.53 -20.18 -3.20
N LYS A 127 23.92 -20.75 -2.06
CA LYS A 127 23.19 -21.78 -1.32
C LYS A 127 23.03 -21.34 0.14
N LYS A 128 21.97 -21.85 0.79
CA LYS A 128 21.76 -21.61 2.23
C LYS A 128 22.99 -22.03 3.03
N GLY A 129 23.51 -21.12 3.83
CA GLY A 129 24.77 -21.28 4.58
C GLY A 129 25.95 -20.52 3.99
N ASP A 130 25.90 -20.14 2.70
CA ASP A 130 26.88 -19.24 2.11
C ASP A 130 26.70 -17.82 2.65
N PRO A 131 27.78 -17.02 2.80
CA PRO A 131 27.66 -15.60 3.10
C PRO A 131 26.77 -14.89 2.08
N LEU A 132 25.95 -13.94 2.56
CA LEU A 132 25.16 -13.11 1.66
C LEU A 132 26.09 -12.24 0.79
N PRO A 133 25.76 -12.03 -0.50
CA PRO A 133 26.38 -10.98 -1.29
C PRO A 133 26.20 -9.61 -0.62
N PRO A 134 27.07 -8.62 -0.94
CA PRO A 134 26.91 -7.26 -0.42
C PRO A 134 25.48 -6.74 -0.64
N ARG A 135 24.82 -6.38 0.45
CA ARG A 135 23.45 -5.83 0.38
C ARG A 135 23.51 -4.35 0.06
N LYS A 136 22.86 -4.00 -1.04
CA LYS A 136 22.81 -2.67 -1.61
C LYS A 136 21.36 -2.25 -1.79
N ALA A 137 21.09 -0.95 -1.72
CA ALA A 137 19.77 -0.41 -2.01
C ALA A 137 19.83 0.53 -3.20
N THR A 138 18.90 0.35 -4.14
CA THR A 138 18.64 1.34 -5.18
C THR A 138 17.67 2.38 -4.63
N VAL A 139 18.07 3.65 -4.74
CA VAL A 139 17.31 4.78 -4.21
C VAL A 139 17.02 5.78 -5.32
N VAL A 140 15.75 6.17 -5.44
CA VAL A 140 15.35 7.34 -6.25
C VAL A 140 14.96 8.43 -5.28
N ALA A 141 15.74 9.52 -5.25
CA ALA A 141 15.50 10.65 -4.37
C ALA A 141 15.25 11.92 -5.18
N ARG A 142 14.39 12.79 -4.66
CA ARG A 142 14.19 14.13 -5.18
C ARG A 142 14.80 15.14 -4.22
N ALA A 143 15.75 15.94 -4.69
CA ALA A 143 16.43 16.96 -3.91
C ALA A 143 16.80 18.13 -4.81
N ARG A 144 16.75 19.37 -4.28
CA ARG A 144 17.13 20.59 -5.01
C ARG A 144 16.43 20.74 -6.39
N GLY A 145 15.19 20.26 -6.50
CA GLY A 145 14.40 20.32 -7.74
C GLY A 145 14.78 19.28 -8.82
N ALA A 146 15.70 18.36 -8.53
CA ALA A 146 16.13 17.31 -9.44
C ALA A 146 15.87 15.92 -8.86
N SER A 147 15.74 14.93 -9.75
CA SER A 147 15.74 13.52 -9.36
C SER A 147 17.17 12.98 -9.41
N HIS A 148 17.48 12.09 -8.48
CA HIS A 148 18.77 11.45 -8.32
C HIS A 148 18.55 9.94 -8.21
N VAL A 149 19.33 9.17 -8.96
CA VAL A 149 19.39 7.70 -8.84
C VAL A 149 20.69 7.35 -8.13
N LEU A 150 20.57 6.65 -7.01
CA LEU A 150 21.68 6.31 -6.13
C LEU A 150 21.71 4.82 -5.83
N THR A 151 22.90 4.31 -5.54
CA THR A 151 23.09 3.05 -4.84
C THR A 151 23.66 3.35 -3.45
N VAL A 152 23.09 2.73 -2.43
CA VAL A 152 23.62 2.76 -1.05
C VAL A 152 24.11 1.36 -0.71
N ASP A 153 25.42 1.20 -0.53
CA ASP A 153 26.02 -0.06 -0.13
C ASP A 153 26.08 -0.14 1.40
N LEU A 154 25.38 -1.11 1.99
CA LEU A 154 25.26 -1.22 3.44
C LEU A 154 26.49 -1.84 4.10
N SER A 155 27.34 -2.48 3.31
CA SER A 155 28.56 -3.15 3.77
C SER A 155 29.72 -2.15 3.83
N THR A 156 29.87 -1.32 2.78
CA THR A 156 30.92 -0.29 2.70
C THR A 156 30.48 1.08 3.22
N GLU A 157 29.17 1.26 3.44
CA GLU A 157 28.55 2.54 3.82
C GLU A 157 28.70 3.65 2.76
N GLU A 158 29.00 3.25 1.52
CA GLU A 158 29.18 4.16 0.40
C GLU A 158 27.83 4.52 -0.24
N VAL A 159 27.67 5.80 -0.59
CA VAL A 159 26.54 6.32 -1.37
C VAL A 159 27.07 6.74 -2.74
N THR A 160 26.73 5.96 -3.77
CA THR A 160 27.12 6.24 -5.17
C THR A 160 25.97 6.93 -5.89
N VAL A 161 26.23 8.09 -6.50
CA VAL A 161 25.26 8.81 -7.34
C VAL A 161 25.51 8.44 -8.81
N HIS A 162 24.54 7.79 -9.46
CA HIS A 162 24.67 7.33 -10.84
C HIS A 162 24.13 8.34 -11.84
N GLN A 163 22.97 8.92 -11.54
CA GLN A 163 22.27 9.83 -12.44
C GLN A 163 21.70 11.01 -11.66
N THR A 164 21.70 12.18 -12.29
CA THR A 164 21.15 13.42 -11.72
C THR A 164 20.64 14.29 -12.84
N GLY A 165 19.49 14.92 -12.64
CA GLY A 165 19.04 16.04 -13.46
C GLY A 165 17.60 15.91 -13.95
N LYS A 166 17.33 16.55 -15.09
CA LYS A 166 16.02 16.53 -15.73
C LYS A 166 15.89 15.25 -16.57
N HIS A 167 15.11 14.30 -16.08
CA HIS A 167 14.75 13.10 -16.82
C HIS A 167 13.48 13.35 -17.66
N SER A 168 13.23 12.50 -18.66
CA SER A 168 11.95 12.44 -19.36
C SER A 168 10.90 11.77 -18.46
N GLY A 169 10.50 12.44 -17.39
CA GLY A 169 9.54 11.94 -16.40
C GLY A 169 9.91 12.28 -14.96
N TYR A 170 9.03 11.87 -14.05
CA TYR A 170 9.18 12.04 -12.60
C TYR A 170 9.11 10.68 -11.89
N PRO A 171 9.68 10.54 -10.68
CA PRO A 171 9.54 9.34 -9.89
C PRO A 171 8.07 9.07 -9.50
N MET A 172 7.79 7.82 -9.14
CA MET A 172 6.55 7.39 -8.47
C MET A 172 6.21 8.34 -7.31
N MET A 173 4.94 8.69 -7.13
CA MET A 173 4.52 9.56 -6.03
C MET A 173 4.76 8.87 -4.68
N THR A 174 5.06 9.68 -3.66
CA THR A 174 5.04 9.17 -2.29
C THR A 174 3.63 9.30 -1.71
N VAL A 175 3.35 8.57 -0.63
CA VAL A 175 2.09 8.70 0.12
C VAL A 175 1.88 10.14 0.60
N GLU A 176 2.95 10.84 0.97
CA GLU A 176 2.95 12.25 1.38
C GLU A 176 2.67 13.19 0.21
N ASP A 177 3.18 12.91 -0.99
CA ASP A 177 2.82 13.67 -2.21
C ASP A 177 1.32 13.54 -2.47
N MET A 178 0.78 12.31 -2.45
CA MET A 178 -0.64 12.06 -2.66
C MET A 178 -1.50 12.76 -1.62
N THR A 179 -1.17 12.58 -0.33
CA THR A 179 -1.88 13.22 0.78
C THR A 179 -1.84 14.74 0.67
N THR A 180 -0.67 15.32 0.40
CA THR A 180 -0.51 16.77 0.21
C THR A 180 -1.38 17.27 -0.94
N ALA A 181 -1.40 16.57 -2.06
CA ALA A 181 -2.19 16.96 -3.22
C ALA A 181 -3.70 17.00 -2.94
N THR A 182 -4.22 16.19 -2.01
CA THR A 182 -5.64 16.24 -1.63
C THR A 182 -6.04 17.54 -0.92
N VAL A 183 -5.11 18.18 -0.19
CA VAL A 183 -5.40 19.35 0.65
C VAL A 183 -4.95 20.68 0.04
N VAL A 184 -3.95 20.68 -0.87
CA VAL A 184 -3.47 21.91 -1.54
C VAL A 184 -4.60 22.71 -2.21
N PRO A 185 -5.61 22.11 -2.88
CA PRO A 185 -6.72 22.88 -3.44
C PRO A 185 -7.43 23.80 -2.44
N LEU A 186 -7.55 23.38 -1.17
CA LEU A 186 -8.21 24.13 -0.11
C LEU A 186 -7.46 25.42 0.29
N THR A 187 -6.21 25.59 -0.14
CA THR A 187 -5.45 26.84 0.05
C THR A 187 -5.93 27.95 -0.90
N SER A 188 -6.65 27.60 -1.96
CA SER A 188 -7.20 28.57 -2.92
C SER A 188 -8.59 29.06 -2.51
N ALA A 189 -8.70 30.37 -2.26
CA ALA A 189 -9.99 31.03 -2.01
C ALA A 189 -10.94 30.94 -3.22
N GLU A 190 -10.41 30.84 -4.44
CA GLU A 190 -11.21 30.62 -5.65
C GLU A 190 -11.82 29.21 -5.67
N PHE A 191 -11.01 28.18 -5.39
CA PHE A 191 -11.49 26.81 -5.27
C PHE A 191 -12.56 26.69 -4.18
N ASN A 192 -12.31 27.22 -3.00
CA ASN A 192 -13.24 27.13 -1.87
C ASN A 192 -14.60 27.79 -2.20
N ARG A 193 -14.59 28.99 -2.82
CA ARG A 193 -15.82 29.64 -3.29
C ARG A 193 -16.54 28.81 -4.36
N THR A 194 -15.78 28.17 -5.23
CA THR A 194 -16.29 27.31 -6.31
C THR A 194 -17.00 26.06 -5.77
N ILE A 195 -16.48 25.45 -4.71
CA ILE A 195 -17.10 24.29 -4.03
C ILE A 195 -18.34 24.72 -3.24
N VAL A 196 -18.26 25.80 -2.46
CA VAL A 196 -19.40 26.33 -1.70
C VAL A 196 -20.53 26.80 -2.62
N GLY A 197 -20.19 27.43 -3.75
CA GLY A 197 -21.15 27.83 -4.78
C GLY A 197 -21.91 26.67 -5.43
N ARG A 198 -21.39 25.44 -5.33
CA ARG A 198 -22.05 24.19 -5.74
C ARG A 198 -22.88 23.54 -4.63
N GLY A 199 -22.99 24.18 -3.46
CA GLY A 199 -23.73 23.68 -2.31
C GLY A 199 -23.05 22.53 -1.57
N VAL A 200 -21.73 22.38 -1.71
CA VAL A 200 -20.93 21.37 -0.99
C VAL A 200 -20.16 22.03 0.14
N ASN A 201 -20.26 21.47 1.35
CA ASN A 201 -19.41 21.88 2.48
C ASN A 201 -17.99 21.39 2.26
N LEU A 202 -16.99 22.22 2.59
CA LEU A 202 -15.58 21.85 2.45
C LEU A 202 -15.19 20.65 3.31
N THR A 203 -15.89 20.42 4.43
CA THR A 203 -15.70 19.25 5.31
C THR A 203 -16.20 17.95 4.70
N ASP A 204 -17.07 18.03 3.68
CA ASP A 204 -17.66 16.87 3.01
C ASP A 204 -16.94 16.57 1.69
N LEU A 205 -15.72 17.08 1.51
CA LEU A 205 -14.96 16.98 0.28
C LEU A 205 -13.93 15.85 0.36
N ALA A 206 -13.98 14.92 -0.59
CA ALA A 206 -12.89 13.99 -0.86
C ALA A 206 -12.22 14.40 -2.16
N CYS A 207 -10.90 14.59 -2.17
CA CYS A 207 -10.15 14.95 -3.37
C CYS A 207 -9.12 13.86 -3.67
N LEU A 208 -8.90 13.59 -4.96
CA LEU A 208 -7.95 12.57 -5.43
C LEU A 208 -6.91 13.17 -6.37
N PRO A 209 -5.62 12.85 -6.17
CA PRO A 209 -4.55 13.17 -7.10
C PRO A 209 -4.57 12.19 -8.28
N ILE A 210 -4.68 12.73 -9.49
CA ILE A 210 -4.76 12.00 -10.74
C ILE A 210 -3.57 12.42 -11.60
N SER A 211 -2.72 11.45 -11.91
CA SER A 211 -1.60 11.63 -12.85
C SER A 211 -2.12 12.18 -14.18
N LEU A 212 -1.37 13.12 -14.76
CA LEU A 212 -1.81 13.87 -15.94
C LEU A 212 -1.17 13.42 -17.25
N GLY A 213 -0.29 12.42 -17.22
CA GLY A 213 0.49 11.99 -18.38
C GLY A 213 1.28 13.14 -19.02
N TRP A 214 1.42 13.11 -20.34
CA TRP A 214 2.07 14.16 -21.13
C TRP A 214 1.25 14.48 -22.37
N PHE A 215 0.86 15.75 -22.52
CA PHE A 215 0.01 16.24 -23.62
C PHE A 215 0.64 17.44 -24.35
N GLY A 216 1.97 17.43 -24.45
CA GLY A 216 2.77 18.47 -25.10
C GLY A 216 3.58 19.31 -24.12
N LYS A 217 4.28 20.31 -24.66
CA LYS A 217 5.37 21.00 -23.95
C LYS A 217 4.93 22.03 -22.90
N ALA A 218 3.65 22.37 -22.85
CA ALA A 218 3.15 23.45 -21.99
C ALA A 218 3.35 23.17 -20.49
N GLU A 219 3.36 21.89 -20.10
CA GLU A 219 3.46 21.43 -18.72
C GLU A 219 4.85 20.81 -18.41
N GLU A 220 5.77 20.80 -19.38
CA GLU A 220 7.11 20.23 -19.22
C GLU A 220 7.95 20.98 -18.18
N GLY A 221 8.81 20.22 -17.49
CA GLY A 221 9.73 20.77 -16.50
C GLY A 221 9.09 21.08 -15.15
N ARG A 222 7.81 20.74 -14.94
CA ARG A 222 7.09 20.87 -13.68
C ARG A 222 6.48 19.54 -13.25
N ARG A 223 6.57 19.22 -11.95
CA ARG A 223 5.96 18.01 -11.38
C ARG A 223 4.49 18.29 -11.05
N LEU A 224 3.66 18.31 -12.09
CA LEU A 224 2.24 18.64 -11.95
C LEU A 224 1.40 17.41 -11.63
N ILE A 225 0.25 17.65 -11.00
CA ILE A 225 -0.81 16.65 -10.83
C ILE A 225 -2.17 17.32 -10.98
N LYS A 226 -3.18 16.57 -11.43
CA LYS A 226 -4.55 17.07 -11.50
C LYS A 226 -5.35 16.50 -10.34
N VAL A 227 -6.07 17.36 -9.65
CA VAL A 227 -6.89 17.01 -8.49
C VAL A 227 -8.35 17.16 -8.88
N GLN A 228 -9.11 16.11 -8.63
CA GLN A 228 -10.57 16.09 -8.79
C GLN A 228 -11.21 15.72 -7.48
N CYS A 229 -12.38 16.31 -7.21
CA CYS A 229 -13.03 16.18 -5.91
C CYS A 229 -14.46 15.68 -6.04
N TYR A 230 -14.92 15.11 -4.94
CA TYR A 230 -16.15 14.36 -4.79
C TYR A 230 -16.84 14.80 -3.50
N SER A 231 -18.15 14.64 -3.42
CA SER A 231 -18.89 14.86 -2.17
C SER A 231 -19.02 13.55 -1.38
N MET A 232 -18.56 13.54 -0.14
CA MET A 232 -18.80 12.48 0.86
C MET A 232 -20.11 12.68 1.62
N LYS A 233 -20.88 13.72 1.31
CA LYS A 233 -22.10 14.01 2.05
C LYS A 233 -23.08 12.84 1.91
N ASP A 234 -23.57 12.34 3.04
CA ASP A 234 -24.57 11.27 3.15
C ASP A 234 -24.17 9.90 2.55
N THR A 235 -22.90 9.68 2.19
CA THR A 235 -22.40 8.37 1.70
C THR A 235 -20.89 8.24 1.84
N VAL A 236 -20.41 7.02 2.12
CA VAL A 236 -18.96 6.73 2.07
C VAL A 236 -18.46 6.48 0.64
N ASN A 237 -19.36 6.19 -0.31
CA ASN A 237 -19.01 5.92 -1.70
C ASN A 237 -18.91 7.22 -2.50
N PHE A 238 -17.92 8.05 -2.16
CA PHE A 238 -17.76 9.36 -2.78
C PHE A 238 -17.48 9.28 -4.28
N TYR A 239 -16.95 8.17 -4.81
CA TYR A 239 -16.78 7.95 -6.24
C TYR A 239 -18.09 8.06 -7.03
N MET A 240 -19.23 7.77 -6.40
CA MET A 240 -20.57 7.94 -7.00
C MET A 240 -21.08 9.38 -6.96
N ARG A 241 -20.32 10.32 -6.37
CA ARG A 241 -20.70 11.73 -6.21
C ARG A 241 -19.61 12.70 -6.70
N PRO A 242 -19.14 12.58 -7.95
CA PRO A 242 -18.13 13.47 -8.51
C PRO A 242 -18.62 14.92 -8.62
N ILE A 243 -17.71 15.86 -8.40
CA ILE A 243 -17.90 17.27 -8.75
C ILE A 243 -17.35 17.46 -10.17
N GLU A 244 -18.16 17.07 -11.16
CA GLU A 244 -17.74 16.97 -12.55
C GLU A 244 -17.37 18.32 -13.20
N GLY A 245 -16.48 18.23 -14.19
CA GLY A 245 -15.98 19.37 -14.96
C GLY A 245 -15.23 20.44 -14.15
N LEU A 246 -14.83 20.13 -12.91
CA LEU A 246 -13.90 20.92 -12.10
C LEU A 246 -12.59 20.14 -11.95
N THR A 247 -11.47 20.72 -12.35
CA THR A 247 -10.13 20.12 -12.23
C THR A 247 -9.14 21.16 -11.75
N VAL A 248 -8.36 20.81 -10.72
CA VAL A 248 -7.35 21.68 -10.13
C VAL A 248 -5.96 21.13 -10.45
N THR A 249 -5.14 21.86 -11.18
CA THR A 249 -3.74 21.50 -11.41
C THR A 249 -2.89 22.01 -10.25
N VAL A 250 -2.15 21.11 -9.62
CA VAL A 250 -1.25 21.38 -8.49
C VAL A 250 0.18 21.09 -8.90
N ASP A 251 1.12 21.93 -8.46
CA ASP A 251 2.55 21.67 -8.59
C ASP A 251 3.05 21.00 -7.30
N LEU A 252 3.48 19.74 -7.41
CA LEU A 252 3.88 18.91 -6.27
C LEU A 252 5.21 19.36 -5.65
N ASP A 253 6.05 20.12 -6.35
CA ASP A 253 7.32 20.61 -5.80
C ASP A 253 7.09 21.86 -4.95
N THR A 254 6.31 22.81 -5.48
CA THR A 254 6.01 24.07 -4.80
C THR A 254 4.82 23.98 -3.83
N LYS A 255 4.01 22.93 -3.93
CA LYS A 255 2.77 22.70 -3.19
C LYS A 255 1.75 23.83 -3.40
N GLN A 256 1.60 24.28 -4.65
CA GLN A 256 0.72 25.38 -5.03
C GLN A 256 -0.30 24.98 -6.09
N VAL A 257 -1.48 25.61 -6.03
CA VAL A 257 -2.47 25.56 -7.10
C VAL A 257 -1.97 26.38 -8.29
N VAL A 258 -1.87 25.75 -9.45
CA VAL A 258 -1.37 26.34 -10.69
C VAL A 258 -2.50 26.84 -11.57
N LYS A 259 -3.57 26.04 -11.65
CA LYS A 259 -4.70 26.29 -12.54
C LYS A 259 -5.95 25.66 -11.97
N ILE A 260 -7.07 26.34 -12.10
CA ILE A 260 -8.41 25.79 -11.86
C ILE A 260 -9.14 25.81 -13.20
N SER A 261 -9.53 24.65 -13.72
CA SER A 261 -10.40 24.50 -14.88
C SER A 261 -11.81 24.20 -14.37
N ASP A 262 -12.76 25.10 -14.59
CA ASP A 262 -14.17 24.90 -14.24
C ASP A 262 -15.04 25.04 -15.49
N LYS A 263 -15.27 23.90 -16.17
CA LYS A 263 -16.10 23.75 -17.37
C LYS A 263 -17.41 23.03 -17.09
N GLY A 264 -17.65 22.59 -15.85
CA GLY A 264 -18.79 21.77 -15.44
C GLY A 264 -19.77 22.44 -14.50
N LYS A 265 -19.83 23.78 -14.43
CA LYS A 265 -20.67 24.52 -13.47
C LYS A 265 -22.13 24.09 -13.42
N THR A 266 -22.68 23.65 -14.56
CA THR A 266 -24.09 23.22 -14.69
C THR A 266 -24.29 21.71 -14.53
N ILE A 267 -23.22 20.93 -14.35
CA ILE A 267 -23.31 19.48 -14.19
C ILE A 267 -23.77 19.20 -12.75
N PRO A 268 -24.93 18.54 -12.54
CA PRO A 268 -25.41 18.25 -11.20
C PRO A 268 -24.54 17.19 -10.52
N ILE A 269 -24.30 17.35 -9.22
CA ILE A 269 -23.67 16.31 -8.40
C ILE A 269 -24.71 15.19 -8.19
N PRO A 270 -24.40 13.92 -8.49
CA PRO A 270 -25.32 12.81 -8.26
C PRO A 270 -25.78 12.70 -6.80
N LYS A 271 -26.98 12.13 -6.61
CA LYS A 271 -27.55 11.90 -5.27
C LYS A 271 -26.80 10.77 -4.54
N ALA A 272 -26.73 10.86 -3.21
CA ALA A 272 -26.12 9.83 -2.36
C ALA A 272 -26.99 8.57 -2.17
N SER A 273 -28.29 8.67 -2.46
CA SER A 273 -29.26 7.58 -2.28
C SER A 273 -28.81 6.30 -2.99
N ASN A 274 -28.85 5.17 -2.29
CA ASN A 274 -28.49 3.84 -2.80
C ASN A 274 -27.04 3.70 -3.29
N THR A 275 -26.10 4.46 -2.72
CA THR A 275 -24.67 4.38 -3.08
C THR A 275 -23.79 3.73 -2.01
N ASP A 276 -24.23 3.69 -0.75
CA ASP A 276 -23.47 3.09 0.35
C ASP A 276 -23.44 1.56 0.23
N TYR A 277 -22.24 0.98 0.30
CA TYR A 277 -22.00 -0.45 0.15
C TYR A 277 -21.87 -1.19 1.49
N ARG A 278 -21.89 -0.46 2.62
CA ARG A 278 -21.71 -1.08 3.94
C ARG A 278 -22.99 -1.80 4.33
N PHE A 279 -22.86 -3.09 4.63
CA PHE A 279 -23.97 -3.93 5.07
C PHE A 279 -24.80 -3.31 6.21
N SER A 280 -24.14 -2.64 7.17
CA SER A 280 -24.79 -1.99 8.32
C SER A 280 -25.74 -0.83 7.96
N THR A 281 -25.65 -0.30 6.74
CA THR A 281 -26.47 0.83 6.25
C THR A 281 -27.58 0.39 5.31
N MET A 282 -27.58 -0.88 4.89
CA MET A 282 -28.63 -1.42 4.03
C MET A 282 -29.97 -1.43 4.78
N GLU A 283 -31.04 -1.08 4.07
CA GLU A 283 -32.39 -1.05 4.65
C GLU A 283 -32.75 -2.40 5.28
N GLN A 284 -33.17 -2.37 6.55
CA GLN A 284 -33.54 -3.56 7.33
C GLN A 284 -34.69 -4.38 6.71
N ASN A 285 -35.41 -3.82 5.74
CA ASN A 285 -36.56 -4.43 5.09
C ASN A 285 -36.21 -5.28 3.86
N ARG A 286 -34.91 -5.40 3.49
CA ARG A 286 -34.49 -6.33 2.43
C ARG A 286 -34.43 -7.74 2.99
N VAL A 287 -35.35 -8.61 2.56
CA VAL A 287 -35.27 -10.05 2.80
C VAL A 287 -34.12 -10.59 1.96
N MET A 288 -32.99 -10.89 2.61
CA MET A 288 -31.85 -11.57 2.01
C MET A 288 -31.87 -13.02 2.48
N ASP A 289 -31.82 -13.97 1.55
CA ASP A 289 -31.57 -15.36 1.89
C ASP A 289 -30.13 -15.49 2.41
N ILE A 290 -29.99 -15.91 3.67
CA ILE A 290 -28.66 -16.12 4.27
C ILE A 290 -28.06 -17.37 3.64
N LEU A 291 -26.87 -17.24 3.09
CA LEU A 291 -26.11 -18.37 2.55
C LEU A 291 -25.66 -19.30 3.69
N ASN A 292 -25.73 -20.61 3.46
CA ASN A 292 -25.15 -21.58 4.40
C ASN A 292 -23.63 -21.34 4.50
N PRO A 293 -23.04 -21.39 5.71
CA PRO A 293 -21.60 -21.27 5.87
C PRO A 293 -20.85 -22.36 5.11
N ILE A 294 -19.78 -21.99 4.42
CA ILE A 294 -18.83 -22.92 3.79
C ILE A 294 -17.54 -22.86 4.60
N SER A 295 -16.99 -24.02 4.95
CA SER A 295 -15.73 -24.14 5.69
C SER A 295 -14.78 -25.07 4.95
N LEU A 296 -13.55 -24.61 4.72
CA LEU A 296 -12.44 -25.46 4.30
C LEU A 296 -11.66 -25.87 5.54
N GLU A 297 -11.57 -27.18 5.79
CA GLU A 297 -10.82 -27.72 6.91
C GLU A 297 -9.54 -28.42 6.45
N GLN A 298 -8.44 -28.14 7.14
CA GLN A 298 -7.17 -28.86 6.96
C GLN A 298 -6.75 -29.42 8.32
N PRO A 299 -7.18 -30.65 8.67
CA PRO A 299 -6.97 -31.21 10.01
C PRO A 299 -5.49 -31.33 10.43
N LYS A 300 -4.58 -31.33 9.45
CA LYS A 300 -3.13 -31.40 9.67
C LYS A 300 -2.41 -30.06 9.47
N GLY A 301 -3.16 -28.97 9.32
CA GLY A 301 -2.63 -27.68 8.88
C GLY A 301 -2.34 -27.64 7.38
N PRO A 302 -1.80 -26.51 6.88
CA PRO A 302 -1.40 -26.39 5.48
C PRO A 302 -0.23 -27.30 5.13
N SER A 303 -0.16 -27.73 3.86
CA SER A 303 0.94 -28.56 3.34
C SER A 303 2.15 -27.73 2.89
N PHE A 304 2.01 -26.40 2.85
CA PHE A 304 3.15 -25.51 2.59
C PHE A 304 3.89 -25.16 3.89
N VAL A 305 5.19 -24.89 3.73
CA VAL A 305 6.03 -24.31 4.76
C VAL A 305 6.63 -23.02 4.22
N ILE A 306 6.64 -21.98 5.07
CA ILE A 306 7.38 -20.75 4.82
C ILE A 306 8.64 -20.81 5.69
N GLU A 307 9.80 -21.01 5.05
CA GLU A 307 11.10 -20.98 5.72
C GLU A 307 11.72 -19.58 5.61
N ASP A 308 12.34 -19.13 6.69
CA ASP A 308 13.06 -17.84 6.76
C ASP A 308 12.23 -16.68 6.15
N ASP A 309 10.92 -16.69 6.43
CA ASP A 309 9.91 -15.69 6.05
C ASP A 309 9.55 -15.58 4.57
N HIS A 310 10.46 -15.94 3.65
CA HIS A 310 10.27 -15.69 2.22
C HIS A 310 10.39 -16.94 1.33
N LEU A 311 10.91 -18.06 1.83
CA LEU A 311 11.04 -19.28 1.02
C LEU A 311 9.81 -20.18 1.19
N VAL A 312 8.98 -20.22 0.16
CA VAL A 312 7.80 -21.09 0.10
C VAL A 312 8.20 -22.46 -0.42
N LYS A 313 7.86 -23.50 0.34
CA LYS A 313 7.91 -24.90 -0.10
C LYS A 313 6.52 -25.50 -0.03
N TRP A 314 6.02 -25.97 -1.16
CA TRP A 314 4.67 -26.54 -1.25
C TRP A 314 4.63 -27.67 -2.28
N ALA A 315 4.22 -28.86 -1.84
CA ALA A 315 4.28 -30.07 -2.68
C ALA A 315 5.68 -30.21 -3.31
N ASN A 316 5.76 -30.21 -4.65
CA ASN A 316 7.03 -30.29 -5.38
C ASN A 316 7.63 -28.91 -5.70
N TRP A 317 6.99 -27.81 -5.33
CA TRP A 317 7.44 -26.45 -5.64
C TRP A 317 8.29 -25.85 -4.51
N GLU A 318 9.31 -25.11 -4.93
CA GLU A 318 10.10 -24.22 -4.07
C GLU A 318 10.26 -22.87 -4.77
N PHE A 319 9.94 -21.77 -4.09
CA PHE A 319 10.10 -20.42 -4.63
C PHE A 319 10.29 -19.38 -3.52
N HIS A 320 10.97 -18.29 -3.85
CA HIS A 320 11.08 -17.11 -3.01
C HIS A 320 9.91 -16.16 -3.29
N LEU A 321 9.25 -15.67 -2.24
CA LEU A 321 8.10 -14.78 -2.30
C LEU A 321 8.39 -13.54 -1.45
N LYS A 322 8.24 -12.35 -2.03
CA LYS A 322 8.36 -11.10 -1.28
C LYS A 322 7.32 -10.06 -1.66
N PRO A 323 6.92 -9.18 -0.72
CA PRO A 323 6.24 -7.94 -1.01
C PRO A 323 7.24 -6.95 -1.62
N ASP A 324 6.74 -6.05 -2.47
CA ASP A 324 7.54 -5.07 -3.21
C ASP A 324 6.76 -3.77 -3.32
N ALA A 325 7.40 -2.62 -3.08
CA ALA A 325 6.72 -1.32 -3.01
C ALA A 325 6.08 -0.95 -4.35
N ARG A 326 6.77 -1.21 -5.47
CA ARG A 326 6.28 -0.89 -6.81
C ARG A 326 5.39 -1.98 -7.39
N ALA A 327 5.84 -3.23 -7.36
CA ALA A 327 5.21 -4.36 -8.04
C ALA A 327 4.13 -5.06 -7.21
N GLY A 328 4.04 -4.76 -5.91
CA GLY A 328 3.15 -5.45 -4.97
C GLY A 328 3.76 -6.77 -4.53
N VAL A 329 3.78 -7.77 -5.41
CA VAL A 329 4.29 -9.12 -5.12
C VAL A 329 5.29 -9.56 -6.17
N ILE A 330 6.40 -10.16 -5.71
CA ILE A 330 7.41 -10.76 -6.57
C ILE A 330 7.61 -12.22 -6.19
N ILE A 331 7.53 -13.10 -7.18
CA ILE A 331 7.93 -14.51 -7.07
C ILE A 331 9.27 -14.68 -7.78
N SER A 332 10.25 -15.24 -7.08
CA SER A 332 11.59 -15.49 -7.62
C SER A 332 12.02 -16.93 -7.42
N ARG A 333 12.98 -17.37 -8.23
CA ARG A 333 13.64 -18.68 -8.10
C ARG A 333 12.66 -19.86 -8.03
N ALA A 334 11.56 -19.81 -8.78
CA ALA A 334 10.58 -20.88 -8.83
C ALA A 334 11.19 -22.14 -9.47
N LYS A 335 11.20 -23.21 -8.69
CA LYS A 335 11.72 -24.52 -9.04
C LYS A 335 10.67 -25.58 -8.75
N ILE A 336 10.66 -26.63 -9.55
CA ILE A 336 9.86 -27.82 -9.32
C ILE A 336 10.77 -29.03 -9.13
N ARG A 337 10.44 -29.86 -8.15
CA ARG A 337 11.05 -31.17 -7.95
C ARG A 337 10.44 -32.16 -8.92
N ASP A 338 11.29 -32.65 -9.81
CA ASP A 338 10.94 -33.69 -10.77
C ASP A 338 10.69 -35.00 -10.01
N PRO A 339 9.51 -35.64 -10.15
CA PRO A 339 9.17 -36.84 -9.39
C PRO A 339 9.97 -38.08 -9.80
N ASP A 340 10.48 -38.14 -11.03
CA ASP A 340 11.20 -39.30 -11.54
C ASP A 340 12.66 -39.28 -11.13
N SER A 341 13.31 -38.11 -11.26
CA SER A 341 14.73 -37.93 -10.95
C SER A 341 15.00 -37.44 -9.52
N GLY A 342 14.01 -36.83 -8.87
CA GLY A 342 14.16 -36.15 -7.59
C GLY A 342 14.88 -34.79 -7.67
N GLU A 343 15.34 -34.38 -8.85
CA GLU A 343 16.10 -33.14 -9.05
C GLU A 343 15.21 -31.89 -9.00
N LEU A 344 15.74 -30.79 -8.45
CA LEU A 344 15.09 -29.48 -8.51
C LEU A 344 15.41 -28.78 -9.82
N ARG A 345 14.39 -28.56 -10.65
CA ARG A 345 14.50 -27.94 -11.98
C ARG A 345 13.98 -26.51 -11.95
N ASN A 346 14.77 -25.58 -12.49
CA ASN A 346 14.36 -24.16 -12.57
C ASN A 346 13.22 -23.99 -13.59
N VAL A 347 12.20 -23.21 -13.23
CA VAL A 347 11.06 -22.87 -14.11
C VAL A 347 11.04 -21.37 -14.39
N MET A 348 11.09 -20.53 -13.36
CA MET A 348 11.04 -19.08 -13.50
C MET A 348 12.02 -18.41 -12.53
N TYR A 349 12.86 -17.51 -13.05
CA TYR A 349 13.81 -16.78 -12.20
C TYR A 349 13.14 -15.66 -11.41
N LYS A 350 12.28 -14.86 -12.04
CA LYS A 350 11.56 -13.74 -11.44
C LYS A 350 10.28 -13.47 -12.24
N GLY A 351 9.16 -13.31 -11.55
CA GLY A 351 7.86 -12.97 -12.11
C GLY A 351 7.16 -11.92 -11.24
N LEU A 352 6.58 -10.91 -11.89
CA LEU A 352 5.89 -9.79 -11.26
C LEU A 352 4.97 -9.08 -12.27
N ALA A 353 3.97 -8.35 -11.78
CA ALA A 353 3.20 -7.42 -12.60
C ALA A 353 3.99 -6.12 -12.76
N SER A 354 4.64 -5.94 -13.92
CA SER A 354 5.61 -4.85 -14.10
C SER A 354 4.97 -3.46 -14.23
N GLU A 355 3.75 -3.41 -14.76
CA GLU A 355 3.00 -2.18 -14.95
C GLU A 355 1.52 -2.49 -15.17
N LEU A 356 0.66 -1.51 -14.93
CA LEU A 356 -0.74 -1.54 -15.31
C LEU A 356 -1.10 -0.23 -15.99
N PHE A 357 -1.81 -0.30 -17.13
CA PHE A 357 -2.23 0.88 -17.87
C PHE A 357 -3.75 0.94 -17.95
N VAL A 358 -4.34 2.00 -17.39
CA VAL A 358 -5.81 2.17 -17.30
C VAL A 358 -6.27 3.43 -18.05
N PRO A 359 -6.37 3.38 -19.39
CA PRO A 359 -6.79 4.51 -20.21
C PRO A 359 -8.31 4.69 -20.21
N TYR A 360 -8.77 5.83 -19.73
CA TYR A 360 -10.16 6.25 -19.93
C TYR A 360 -10.37 6.76 -21.36
N MET A 361 -11.60 6.55 -21.86
CA MET A 361 -11.96 6.82 -23.27
C MET A 361 -12.82 8.08 -23.45
N ASP A 362 -12.90 8.93 -22.42
CA ASP A 362 -13.61 10.21 -22.49
C ASP A 362 -12.61 11.33 -22.88
N PRO A 363 -12.77 11.95 -24.06
CA PRO A 363 -11.84 12.97 -24.56
C PRO A 363 -12.09 14.37 -23.96
N THR A 364 -13.06 14.54 -23.06
CA THR A 364 -13.39 15.84 -22.47
C THR A 364 -12.30 16.34 -21.52
N ASP A 365 -12.29 17.66 -21.25
CA ASP A 365 -11.26 18.36 -20.46
C ASP A 365 -11.00 17.74 -19.07
N ALA A 366 -12.04 17.16 -18.45
CA ALA A 366 -11.96 16.53 -17.14
C ALA A 366 -11.47 15.07 -17.18
N TRP A 367 -11.35 14.44 -18.35
CA TRP A 367 -11.09 13.01 -18.45
C TRP A 367 -9.96 12.63 -19.40
N TYR A 368 -9.63 13.46 -20.39
CA TYR A 368 -8.67 13.14 -21.46
C TYR A 368 -7.28 12.67 -20.97
N PHE A 369 -6.89 13.05 -19.76
CA PHE A 369 -5.59 12.79 -19.16
C PHE A 369 -5.55 11.57 -18.25
N LYS A 370 -6.71 10.95 -17.98
CA LYS A 370 -6.81 9.80 -17.07
C LYS A 370 -6.35 8.53 -17.76
N THR A 371 -5.05 8.28 -17.72
CA THR A 371 -4.43 7.10 -18.30
C THR A 371 -3.42 6.53 -17.32
N TYR A 372 -3.91 6.10 -16.16
CA TYR A 372 -3.09 5.72 -15.02
C TYR A 372 -2.05 4.67 -15.40
N MET A 373 -0.84 4.84 -14.87
CA MET A 373 0.20 3.82 -14.83
C MET A 373 0.40 3.41 -13.37
N ASP A 374 -0.50 2.57 -12.85
CA ASP A 374 -0.69 2.37 -11.42
C ASP A 374 0.61 1.98 -10.69
N ALA A 375 1.40 1.05 -11.25
CA ALA A 375 2.64 0.61 -10.61
C ALA A 375 3.74 1.68 -10.70
N GLY A 376 3.87 2.35 -11.85
CA GLY A 376 4.91 3.37 -12.06
C GLY A 376 4.63 4.72 -11.38
N GLU A 377 3.36 5.10 -11.22
CA GLU A 377 2.93 6.41 -10.71
C GLU A 377 2.56 6.38 -9.24
N TYR A 378 1.99 5.27 -8.74
CA TYR A 378 1.47 5.13 -7.37
C TYR A 378 2.13 4.00 -6.58
N GLY A 379 2.45 2.88 -7.23
CA GLY A 379 3.10 1.72 -6.64
C GLY A 379 2.10 0.72 -6.06
N PHE A 380 1.99 -0.47 -6.67
CA PHE A 380 1.04 -1.49 -6.23
C PHE A 380 1.22 -1.93 -4.78
N GLY A 381 2.47 -1.99 -4.30
CA GLY A 381 2.73 -2.37 -2.91
C GLY A 381 2.48 -1.25 -1.93
N LEU A 382 2.74 -0.01 -2.33
CA LEU A 382 2.44 1.17 -1.51
C LEU A 382 0.93 1.32 -1.30
N GLU A 383 0.15 1.06 -2.36
CA GLU A 383 -1.32 1.10 -2.39
C GLU A 383 -2.00 -0.19 -1.88
N ALA A 384 -1.22 -1.23 -1.55
CA ALA A 384 -1.78 -2.46 -1.01
C ALA A 384 -2.38 -2.22 0.39
N MET A 385 -3.57 -2.79 0.62
CA MET A 385 -4.27 -2.73 1.90
C MET A 385 -4.05 -4.00 2.71
N PRO A 386 -4.05 -3.92 4.06
CA PRO A 386 -4.02 -5.11 4.90
C PRO A 386 -5.22 -6.02 4.59
N LEU A 387 -4.95 -7.28 4.28
CA LEU A 387 -5.97 -8.30 4.03
C LEU A 387 -6.73 -8.61 5.32
N ASP A 388 -8.06 -8.66 5.23
CA ASP A 388 -8.96 -8.97 6.33
C ASP A 388 -9.17 -10.48 6.46
N PRO A 389 -8.71 -11.12 7.57
CA PRO A 389 -8.78 -12.56 7.71
C PRO A 389 -10.21 -13.11 7.64
N LEU A 390 -10.37 -14.25 6.96
CA LEU A 390 -11.64 -14.93 6.67
C LEU A 390 -12.54 -14.21 5.65
N ASN A 391 -12.28 -12.93 5.35
CA ASN A 391 -12.98 -12.20 4.30
C ASN A 391 -12.17 -12.25 3.00
N ASP A 392 -10.89 -11.88 3.07
CA ASP A 392 -10.00 -11.84 1.89
C ASP A 392 -9.20 -13.13 1.71
N CYS A 393 -8.82 -13.80 2.81
CA CYS A 393 -8.08 -15.07 2.76
C CYS A 393 -8.63 -16.10 3.78
N PRO A 394 -8.55 -17.42 3.49
CA PRO A 394 -9.16 -18.46 4.33
C PRO A 394 -8.44 -18.63 5.68
N ARG A 395 -9.07 -19.39 6.60
CA ARG A 395 -8.65 -19.58 8.00
C ARG A 395 -7.19 -19.99 8.18
N ASN A 396 -6.65 -20.81 7.27
CA ASN A 396 -5.29 -21.35 7.36
C ASN A 396 -4.30 -20.61 6.46
N ALA A 397 -4.65 -19.42 5.99
CA ALA A 397 -3.72 -18.58 5.25
C ALA A 397 -2.57 -18.13 6.14
N TYR A 398 -1.35 -18.19 5.61
CA TYR A 398 -0.21 -17.47 6.12
C TYR A 398 -0.25 -16.03 5.60
N TYR A 399 0.08 -15.06 6.44
CA TYR A 399 0.15 -13.65 6.06
C TYR A 399 1.59 -13.16 6.13
N MET A 400 1.96 -12.35 5.15
CA MET A 400 3.28 -11.74 5.02
C MET A 400 3.13 -10.21 5.00
N ASP A 401 3.91 -9.57 5.86
CA ASP A 401 3.96 -8.12 6.00
C ASP A 401 4.97 -7.52 5.01
N GLY A 402 4.67 -6.34 4.47
CA GLY A 402 5.60 -5.56 3.64
C GLY A 402 6.35 -4.53 4.49
N VAL A 403 7.66 -4.39 4.28
CA VAL A 403 8.49 -3.36 4.94
C VAL A 403 8.95 -2.35 3.90
N PHE A 404 8.58 -1.08 4.08
CA PHE A 404 8.83 -0.01 3.11
C PHE A 404 9.40 1.23 3.79
N ALA A 405 9.83 2.20 2.98
CA ALA A 405 10.31 3.50 3.44
C ALA A 405 9.31 4.61 3.09
N ALA A 406 9.00 5.47 4.06
CA ALA A 406 8.28 6.73 3.83
C ALA A 406 9.16 7.74 3.07
N ALA A 407 8.60 8.87 2.64
CA ALA A 407 9.35 9.88 1.88
C ALA A 407 10.57 10.45 2.63
N ASP A 408 10.57 10.43 3.96
CA ASP A 408 11.69 10.90 4.79
C ASP A 408 12.70 9.78 5.14
N GLY A 409 12.50 8.57 4.60
CA GLY A 409 13.28 7.38 4.88
C GLY A 409 12.94 6.67 6.19
N THR A 410 11.87 7.05 6.89
CA THR A 410 11.37 6.30 8.05
C THR A 410 10.80 4.95 7.57
N PRO A 411 11.26 3.81 8.12
CA PRO A 411 10.66 2.53 7.79
C PRO A 411 9.26 2.42 8.38
N TYR A 412 8.35 1.79 7.64
CA TYR A 412 7.03 1.40 8.14
C TYR A 412 6.65 0.01 7.65
N VAL A 413 5.72 -0.61 8.35
CA VAL A 413 5.23 -1.97 8.05
C VAL A 413 3.80 -1.88 7.51
N ARG A 414 3.56 -2.56 6.39
CA ARG A 414 2.23 -2.86 5.85
C ARG A 414 1.86 -4.28 6.28
N SER A 415 1.05 -4.40 7.31
CA SER A 415 0.64 -5.70 7.83
C SER A 415 -0.27 -6.44 6.85
N ASN A 416 -0.20 -7.78 6.88
CA ASN A 416 -1.06 -8.69 6.12
C ASN A 416 -1.16 -8.33 4.63
N MET A 417 -0.06 -7.92 4.00
CA MET A 417 -0.07 -7.44 2.61
C MET A 417 -0.24 -8.57 1.60
N VAL A 418 0.36 -9.73 1.87
CA VAL A 418 0.29 -10.92 1.03
C VAL A 418 -0.22 -12.08 1.85
N CYS A 419 -1.11 -12.92 1.29
CA CYS A 419 -1.50 -14.16 1.91
C CYS A 419 -1.13 -15.38 1.04
N VAL A 420 -0.73 -16.46 1.69
CA VAL A 420 -0.43 -17.76 1.08
C VAL A 420 -1.39 -18.78 1.66
N PHE A 421 -2.14 -19.47 0.82
CA PHE A 421 -3.08 -20.50 1.25
C PHE A 421 -3.20 -21.60 0.20
N GLU A 422 -3.71 -22.75 0.62
CA GLU A 422 -4.13 -23.81 -0.29
C GLU A 422 -5.62 -23.68 -0.55
N SER A 423 -6.00 -23.77 -1.82
CA SER A 423 -7.40 -23.89 -2.21
C SER A 423 -7.67 -25.32 -2.64
N TYR A 424 -8.78 -25.90 -2.17
CA TYR A 424 -9.28 -27.14 -2.75
C TYR A 424 -9.86 -26.81 -4.13
N GLY A 425 -9.18 -27.27 -5.19
CA GLY A 425 -9.52 -26.91 -6.56
C GLY A 425 -10.87 -27.44 -7.04
N GLY A 426 -11.50 -28.39 -6.33
CA GLY A 426 -12.77 -29.03 -6.74
C GLY A 426 -12.65 -29.92 -7.99
N ASP A 427 -11.59 -29.78 -8.77
CA ASP A 427 -11.40 -30.44 -10.06
C ASP A 427 -10.63 -31.77 -9.98
N ILE A 428 -10.98 -32.64 -10.92
CA ILE A 428 -10.35 -33.94 -11.16
C ILE A 428 -9.02 -33.69 -11.90
N ALA A 429 -7.88 -33.91 -11.25
CA ALA A 429 -6.56 -33.70 -11.87
C ALA A 429 -6.37 -34.54 -13.15
N TRP A 430 -6.87 -35.77 -13.14
CA TRP A 430 -7.08 -36.62 -14.31
C TRP A 430 -8.04 -37.76 -13.96
N ARG A 431 -8.81 -38.22 -14.95
CA ARG A 431 -9.57 -39.47 -14.88
C ARG A 431 -9.67 -40.10 -16.26
N HIS A 432 -9.67 -41.42 -16.32
CA HIS A 432 -9.91 -42.19 -17.54
C HIS A 432 -11.18 -43.05 -17.39
N ALA A 433 -11.54 -43.86 -18.36
CA ALA A 433 -12.54 -44.92 -18.24
C ALA A 433 -12.32 -45.93 -19.37
N GLU A 434 -12.06 -47.20 -19.05
CA GLU A 434 -11.84 -48.23 -20.09
C GLU A 434 -12.92 -49.31 -20.00
N SER A 435 -13.60 -49.62 -21.11
CA SER A 435 -14.64 -50.66 -21.19
C SER A 435 -14.45 -51.53 -22.44
N PRO A 436 -14.04 -52.82 -22.31
CA PRO A 436 -13.95 -53.72 -23.46
C PRO A 436 -15.32 -54.24 -23.93
N ILE A 437 -16.40 -53.87 -23.23
CA ILE A 437 -17.79 -54.22 -23.54
C ILE A 437 -18.41 -53.06 -24.32
N THR A 438 -18.75 -53.29 -25.60
CA THR A 438 -19.62 -52.34 -26.31
C THR A 438 -20.97 -52.29 -25.61
N GLY A 439 -21.27 -51.17 -24.95
CA GLY A 439 -22.57 -50.91 -24.32
C GLY A 439 -22.60 -50.72 -22.79
N MET A 440 -21.47 -50.59 -22.10
CA MET A 440 -21.46 -50.16 -20.68
C MET A 440 -20.42 -49.07 -20.39
N ASP A 441 -20.85 -48.04 -19.66
CA ASP A 441 -20.04 -46.91 -19.19
C ASP A 441 -19.10 -47.32 -18.04
N VAL A 442 -17.81 -47.05 -18.20
CA VAL A 442 -16.81 -47.15 -17.12
C VAL A 442 -16.44 -45.75 -16.65
N SER A 443 -15.95 -45.61 -15.41
CA SER A 443 -15.47 -44.34 -14.84
C SER A 443 -14.29 -44.57 -13.91
N ILE A 444 -13.13 -43.98 -14.19
CA ILE A 444 -11.96 -43.91 -13.29
C ILE A 444 -12.04 -42.63 -12.45
N TYR A 445 -11.40 -42.67 -11.27
CA TYR A 445 -11.14 -41.55 -10.38
C TYR A 445 -9.81 -41.78 -9.64
N ASP A 446 -8.93 -40.78 -9.60
CA ASP A 446 -7.82 -40.73 -8.62
C ASP A 446 -7.38 -39.29 -8.30
N PRO A 447 -7.42 -38.88 -7.02
CA PRO A 447 -6.68 -37.71 -6.53
C PRO A 447 -5.63 -38.02 -5.42
N SER A 448 -5.19 -39.28 -5.28
CA SER A 448 -4.27 -39.91 -4.31
C SER A 448 -4.90 -40.97 -3.39
N GLY A 449 -5.90 -41.72 -3.87
CA GLY A 449 -6.62 -42.72 -3.09
C GLY A 449 -7.18 -43.84 -3.96
N HIS A 450 -6.29 -44.76 -4.34
CA HIS A 450 -6.49 -45.95 -5.16
C HIS A 450 -7.93 -46.47 -5.29
N VAL A 451 -8.43 -46.52 -6.55
CA VAL A 451 -9.29 -47.62 -7.00
C VAL A 451 -8.65 -48.26 -8.23
N ASN A 452 -7.79 -49.24 -7.98
CA ASN A 452 -7.60 -50.33 -8.92
C ASN A 452 -8.77 -51.28 -8.71
N ASN A 453 -9.55 -51.58 -9.76
CA ASN A 453 -10.06 -52.92 -9.98
C ASN A 453 -10.35 -53.15 -11.46
N ASN A 454 -9.32 -53.72 -12.09
CA ASN A 454 -9.33 -54.78 -13.11
C ASN A 454 -9.93 -54.49 -14.49
N ILE A 455 -9.02 -54.26 -15.42
CA ILE A 455 -9.08 -54.70 -16.80
C ILE A 455 -9.12 -56.24 -16.81
N ASN A 456 -10.17 -56.81 -17.40
CA ASN A 456 -10.14 -58.03 -18.21
C ASN A 456 -11.21 -57.89 -19.29
#